data_AF-A0A109LD09-F1
#
_entry.id   AF-A0A109LD09-F1
#
_cell.length_a   1.000
_cell.length_b   1.000
_cell.length_c   1.000
_cell.angle_alpha   90.00
_cell.angle_beta   90.00
_cell.angle_gamma   90.00
#
_symmetry.space_group_name_H-M   'P 1'
#
loop_
_entity.id
_entity.type
_entity.pdbx_description
1 polymer ?
#
loop_
_entity_poly.entity_id
_entity_poly.type
_entity_poly.pdbx_seq_one_letter_code
_entity_poly.pdbx_strand_id
1 'polypeptide(L)' 'MTTAPVKSLIDEQLEDIERRIAILGFGLPFNELIGRKREDLVRDLPQRLAPTMKGGRIAVRVRP' A
#
# COMPACT_ATOMS: atom_id res chain seq x y z
N MET A 1 -34.61 5.41 13.17
CA MET A 1 -33.54 6.15 12.47
C MET A 1 -32.23 5.58 12.93
N THR A 2 -31.50 4.90 12.05
CA THR A 2 -30.16 4.37 12.35
C THR A 2 -29.14 5.39 11.86
N THR A 3 -28.46 6.06 12.79
CA THR A 3 -27.35 6.96 12.47
C THR A 3 -26.22 6.12 11.87
N ALA A 4 -25.70 6.50 10.70
CA ALA A 4 -24.51 5.86 10.13
C ALA A 4 -23.35 5.97 11.14
N PRO A 5 -22.51 4.94 11.29
CA PRO A 5 -21.37 5.02 12.21
C PRO A 5 -20.49 6.21 11.82
N VAL A 6 -20.31 7.14 12.77
CA VAL A 6 -19.37 8.25 12.62
C VAL A 6 -17.98 7.63 12.52
N LYS A 7 -17.24 7.93 11.45
CA LYS A 7 -15.85 7.47 11.30
C LYS A 7 -15.07 7.86 12.55
N SER A 8 -14.33 6.92 13.12
CA SER A 8 -13.48 7.25 14.25
C SER A 8 -12.32 8.12 13.80
N LEU A 9 -11.77 8.92 14.71
CA LEU A 9 -10.54 9.69 14.45
C LEU A 9 -9.40 8.80 13.92
N ILE A 10 -9.36 7.55 14.37
CA ILE A 10 -8.37 6.56 13.95
C ILE A 10 -8.56 6.19 12.48
N ASP A 11 -9.81 5.98 12.04
CA ASP A 11 -10.10 5.64 10.64
C ASP A 11 -9.70 6.78 9.69
N GLU A 12 -9.97 8.03 10.09
CA GLU A 12 -9.59 9.22 9.31
C GLU A 12 -8.06 9.37 9.21
N GLN A 13 -7.35 9.13 10.32
CA GLN A 13 -5.89 9.17 10.35
C GLN A 13 -5.27 8.06 9.47
N LEU A 14 -5.83 6.85 9.51
CA LEU A 14 -5.40 5.75 8.63
C LEU A 14 -5.60 6.09 7.15
N GLU A 15 -6.75 6.66 6.78
CA GLU A 15 -7.01 7.09 5.41
C GLU A 15 -6.02 8.17 4.94
N ASP A 16 -5.67 9.14 5.79
CA ASP A 16 -4.70 10.18 5.45
C ASP A 16 -3.29 9.62 5.28
N ILE A 17 -2.88 8.69 6.15
CA ILE A 17 -1.59 7.98 6.02
C ILE A 17 -1.54 7.19 4.71
N GLU A 18 -2.59 6.42 4.39
CA GLU A 18 -2.66 5.66 3.13
C GLU A 18 -2.60 6.58 1.90
N ARG A 19 -3.27 7.73 1.96
CA ARG A 19 -3.23 8.72 0.88
C ARG A 19 -1.84 9.31 0.69
N ARG A 20 -1.12 9.62 1.78
CA ARG A 20 0.25 10.15 1.72
C ARG A 20 1.25 9.13 1.21
N ILE A 21 1.16 7.87 1.66
CA ILE A 21 2.01 6.78 1.14
C ILE A 21 1.77 6.57 -0.36
N ALA A 22 0.52 6.64 -0.81
CA ALA A 22 0.19 6.52 -2.23
C ALA A 22 0.78 7.66 -3.07
N ILE A 23 0.81 8.89 -2.55
CA ILE A 23 1.42 10.04 -3.23
C ILE A 23 2.95 9.91 -3.25
N LEU A 24 3.57 9.59 -2.11
CA LEU A 24 5.01 9.45 -1.99
C LEU A 24 5.55 8.30 -2.85
N GLY A 25 4.77 7.23 -3.01
CA GLY A 25 5.15 6.10 -3.84
C GLY A 25 4.88 6.28 -5.33
N PHE A 26 4.16 7.33 -5.73
CA PHE A 26 3.83 7.55 -7.13
C PHE A 26 5.08 7.97 -7.92
N GLY A 27 5.49 7.15 -8.88
CA GLY A 27 6.67 7.38 -9.72
C GLY A 27 7.96 6.74 -9.19
N LEU A 28 7.94 6.15 -7.99
CA LEU A 28 9.06 5.35 -7.48
C LEU A 28 8.96 3.90 -7.99
N PRO A 29 10.08 3.31 -8.43
CA PRO A 29 10.16 1.88 -8.70
C PRO A 29 9.75 1.04 -7.49
N PHE A 30 9.09 -0.09 -7.75
CA PHE A 30 8.56 -0.98 -6.71
C PHE A 30 9.57 -1.35 -5.62
N ASN A 31 10.82 -1.63 -5.99
CA ASN A 31 11.83 -2.00 -5.01
C ASN A 31 12.19 -0.83 -4.08
N GLU A 32 12.23 0.39 -4.59
CA GLU A 32 12.50 1.58 -3.77
C GLU A 32 11.37 1.83 -2.77
N LEU A 33 10.12 1.52 -3.14
CA LEU A 33 8.96 1.60 -2.23
C LEU A 33 9.10 0.71 -0.99
N ILE A 34 9.79 -0.41 -1.11
CA ILE A 34 10.00 -1.37 -0.02
C ILE A 34 11.39 -1.22 0.62
N GLY A 35 12.09 -0.10 0.37
CA GLY A 35 13.41 0.18 0.94
C GLY A 35 14.55 -0.66 0.33
N ARG A 36 14.34 -1.21 -0.87
CA ARG A 36 15.33 -1.99 -1.62
C ARG A 36 15.91 -1.21 -2.78
N LYS A 37 17.02 -1.72 -3.33
CA LYS A 37 17.65 -1.10 -4.49
C LYS A 37 16.81 -1.37 -5.74
N ARG A 38 16.81 -0.43 -6.68
CA ARG A 38 16.05 -0.55 -7.93
C ARG A 38 16.42 -1.81 -8.71
N GLU A 39 17.69 -2.19 -8.69
CA GLU A 39 18.25 -3.31 -9.46
C GLU A 39 17.94 -4.69 -8.86
N ASP A 40 17.47 -4.74 -7.61
CA ASP A 40 17.14 -6.00 -6.94
C ASP A 40 16.07 -6.74 -7.75
N LEU A 41 16.31 -8.01 -8.08
CA LEU A 41 15.31 -8.75 -8.84
C LEU A 41 14.13 -9.06 -7.94
N VAL A 42 12.92 -8.77 -8.41
CA VAL A 42 11.66 -9.07 -7.70
C VAL A 42 11.55 -10.55 -7.33
N ARG A 43 12.17 -11.45 -8.11
CA ARG A 43 12.21 -12.90 -7.83
C ARG A 43 13.04 -13.27 -6.59
N ASP A 44 13.98 -12.41 -6.20
CA ASP A 44 14.91 -12.60 -5.07
C ASP A 44 14.35 -11.97 -3.78
N LEU A 45 13.09 -11.51 -3.79
CA LEU A 45 12.41 -11.10 -2.58
C LEU A 45 12.23 -12.32 -1.66
N PRO A 46 12.62 -12.24 -0.37
CA PRO A 46 12.47 -13.32 0.60
C PRO A 46 11.03 -13.82 0.68
N GLN A 47 10.09 -12.91 0.46
CA GLN A 47 8.67 -13.19 0.43
C GLN A 47 8.13 -12.84 -0.94
N ARG A 48 7.50 -13.82 -1.59
CA ARG A 48 6.86 -13.61 -2.89
C ARG A 48 5.67 -12.69 -2.66
N LEU A 49 5.59 -11.59 -3.40
CA LEU A 49 4.47 -10.66 -3.36
C LEU A 49 3.55 -10.90 -4.57
N ALA A 50 2.25 -10.78 -4.36
CA ALA A 50 1.26 -10.81 -5.41
C ALA A 50 0.65 -9.41 -5.56
N PRO A 51 0.51 -8.89 -6.79
CA PRO A 51 -0.22 -7.66 -7.01
C PRO A 51 -1.68 -7.88 -6.59
N THR A 52 -2.28 -6.85 -6.00
CA THR A 52 -3.69 -6.79 -5.62
C THR A 52 -4.23 -5.40 -5.91
N MET A 53 -5.55 -5.25 -5.82
CA MET A 53 -6.22 -3.96 -5.96
C MET A 53 -6.85 -3.57 -4.63
N LYS A 54 -6.59 -2.35 -4.15
CA LYS A 54 -7.28 -1.76 -2.99
C LYS A 54 -7.76 -0.37 -3.36
N GLY A 55 -9.08 -0.14 -3.31
CA GLY A 55 -9.68 1.17 -3.61
C GLY A 55 -9.30 1.73 -5.00
N GLY A 56 -9.21 0.88 -6.02
CA GLY A 56 -8.84 1.26 -7.39
C GLY A 56 -7.34 1.49 -7.63
N ARG A 57 -6.48 1.21 -6.64
CA ARG A 57 -5.02 1.37 -6.74
C ARG A 57 -4.30 0.03 -6.66
N ILE A 58 -3.13 -0.05 -7.31
CA ILE A 58 -2.23 -1.19 -7.20
C ILE A 58 -1.71 -1.24 -5.76
N ALA A 59 -1.91 -2.36 -5.11
CA ALA A 59 -1.32 -2.71 -3.83
C ALA A 59 -0.57 -4.03 -3.96
N VAL A 60 0.23 -4.38 -2.96
CA VAL A 60 0.91 -5.67 -2.89
C VAL A 60 0.57 -6.40 -1.60
N ARG A 61 0.38 -7.70 -1.71
CA ARG A 61 0.21 -8.59 -0.56
C ARG A 61 1.21 -9.73 -0.62
N VAL A 62 1.51 -10.32 0.54
CA VAL A 62 2.24 -11.59 0.61
C VAL A 62 1.46 -12.65 -0.18
N ARG A 63 2.14 -13.33 -1.10
CA ARG A 63 1.63 -14.51 -1.77
C ARG A 63 1.70 -15.68 -0.76
N PRO A 64 0.57 -16.37 -0.48
CA PRO A 64 0.57 -17.59 0.32
C PRO A 64 1.46 -18.67 -0.29
#